data_AF-A0A848D0Z0-F1
#
_entry.id   AF-A0A848D0Z0-F1
#
_cell.length_a   1.000
_cell.length_b   1.000
_cell.length_c   1.000
_cell.angle_alpha   90.00
_cell.angle_beta   90.00
_cell.angle_gamma   90.00
#
_symmetry.space_group_name_H-M   'P 1'
#
loop_
_entity.id
_entity.type
_entity.pdbx_description
1 polymer ?
#
loop_
_entity_poly.entity_id
_entity_poly.type
_entity_poly.pdbx_seq_one_letter_code
_entity_poly.pdbx_strand_id
1 'polypeptide(L)'
;MKRYTTHFASKVTLVVALGTLSVLPGRAWADESSNKLKEITTVNSYLPGDMEQHWARDEAYNLVHADIIKGYTEKDGTVSIRPNKQITRAEFVSLLVGALGLKKSPDQDPRAFYDIEPNQWYTEAVNIASSLGIVKGVTEKSFGPNDKITRGEIAALITRAFAYTIDFDEMNARQFKDVKDSYWAAREISKASSVKIINGYSGGYFKPFEYSTRAEALVMLSNALYLEENAVPADKTLIDIVKANAEDEERALGAVDVERLKEISNKRYTGYHKATSDLTAAVLRKMKEEGYKIEITHEGELKATVMGKWNRIAVVEVDGGTYHLQASKEGGAHLDNTQTVKGVVMLKKDSVSGEWKVYTSDIPLLFTQKMLSALDIQ
;
A
#
# COMPACT_ATOMS: atom_id res chain seq x y z
N MET A 1 -1.67 12.11 -10.38
CA MET A 1 -2.03 10.96 -9.53
C MET A 1 -2.56 9.79 -10.34
N LYS A 2 -3.80 9.78 -10.90
CA LYS A 2 -4.27 8.70 -11.83
C LYS A 2 -3.24 8.34 -12.91
N ARG A 3 -2.57 9.34 -13.51
CA ARG A 3 -1.54 9.11 -14.52
C ARG A 3 -0.33 8.27 -14.04
N TYR A 4 -0.02 8.28 -12.75
CA TYR A 4 1.13 7.57 -12.16
C TYR A 4 0.70 6.27 -11.47
N THR A 5 -0.42 6.25 -10.76
CA THR A 5 -0.97 5.04 -10.12
C THR A 5 -1.55 4.04 -11.12
N THR A 6 -2.20 4.53 -12.20
CA THR A 6 -2.73 3.67 -13.27
C THR A 6 -1.62 3.10 -14.16
N HIS A 7 -0.49 3.81 -14.28
CA HIS A 7 0.69 3.26 -14.97
C HIS A 7 1.41 2.22 -14.10
N PHE A 8 1.44 2.43 -12.78
CA PHE A 8 2.00 1.52 -11.78
C PHE A 8 1.22 0.19 -11.70
N ALA A 9 -0.11 0.26 -11.51
CA ALA A 9 -0.95 -0.92 -11.40
C ALA A 9 -0.92 -1.76 -12.69
N SER A 10 -0.98 -1.13 -13.87
CA SER A 10 -0.92 -1.86 -15.15
C SER A 10 0.41 -2.59 -15.39
N LYS A 11 1.56 -2.03 -14.97
CA LYS A 11 2.88 -2.68 -15.11
C LYS A 11 3.13 -3.78 -14.09
N VAL A 12 2.76 -3.57 -12.82
CA VAL A 12 2.85 -4.63 -11.78
C VAL A 12 1.95 -5.82 -12.15
N THR A 13 0.79 -5.58 -12.78
CA THR A 13 -0.09 -6.64 -13.29
C THR A 13 0.55 -7.46 -14.40
N LEU A 14 1.28 -6.84 -15.33
CA LEU A 14 1.84 -7.54 -16.49
C LEU A 14 2.88 -8.59 -16.07
N VAL A 15 3.60 -8.35 -14.97
CA VAL A 15 4.55 -9.32 -14.37
C VAL A 15 3.82 -10.49 -13.72
N VAL A 16 2.63 -10.27 -13.13
CA VAL A 16 1.80 -11.32 -12.49
C VAL A 16 0.97 -12.12 -13.51
N ALA A 17 0.43 -11.46 -14.54
CA ALA A 17 -0.42 -12.08 -15.56
C ALA A 17 0.34 -13.04 -16.50
N LEU A 18 1.67 -12.91 -16.62
CA LEU A 18 2.50 -13.91 -17.30
C LEU A 18 2.74 -15.18 -16.46
N GLY A 19 2.31 -15.19 -15.19
CA GLY A 19 2.31 -16.35 -14.29
C GLY A 19 0.93 -16.98 -14.02
N THR A 20 -0.18 -16.34 -14.41
CA THR A 20 -1.51 -16.94 -14.29
C THR A 20 -1.84 -17.76 -15.53
N LEU A 21 -1.30 -19.00 -15.58
CA LEU A 21 -1.90 -20.03 -16.42
C LEU A 21 -3.39 -20.13 -16.05
N SER A 22 -4.26 -19.97 -17.05
CA SER A 22 -5.69 -20.23 -16.96
C SER A 22 -5.96 -21.61 -16.34
N VAL A 23 -6.36 -21.64 -15.07
CA VAL A 23 -6.77 -22.86 -14.39
C VAL A 23 -8.23 -23.14 -14.77
N LEU A 24 -8.43 -24.14 -15.64
CA LEU A 24 -9.74 -24.73 -15.88
C LEU A 24 -10.30 -25.33 -14.57
N PRO A 25 -11.60 -25.22 -14.30
CA PRO A 25 -12.19 -25.75 -13.08
C PRO A 25 -12.21 -27.29 -13.16
N GLY A 26 -11.43 -27.98 -12.31
CA GLY A 26 -11.59 -29.44 -12.20
C GLY A 26 -10.40 -30.28 -11.75
N ARG A 27 -9.25 -29.71 -11.36
CA ARG A 27 -8.19 -30.50 -10.69
C ARG A 27 -7.64 -29.76 -9.49
N ALA A 28 -7.94 -30.30 -8.31
CA ALA A 28 -7.25 -29.97 -7.08
C ALA A 28 -5.79 -30.41 -7.21
N TRP A 29 -4.88 -29.47 -7.41
CA TRP A 29 -3.46 -29.70 -7.17
C TRP A 29 -3.23 -29.38 -5.69
N ALA A 30 -3.51 -30.36 -4.84
CA ALA A 30 -2.79 -30.45 -3.57
C ALA A 30 -1.35 -30.85 -3.92
N ASP A 31 -0.53 -29.88 -4.33
CA ASP A 31 0.92 -30.06 -4.37
C ASP A 31 1.54 -29.31 -3.19
N GLU A 32 1.66 -30.04 -2.08
CA GLU A 32 2.62 -29.81 -1.01
C GLU A 32 4.04 -30.09 -1.53
N SER A 33 4.50 -29.33 -2.52
CA SER A 33 5.92 -29.34 -2.86
C SER A 33 6.69 -28.69 -1.71
N SER A 34 7.57 -29.45 -1.07
CA SER A 34 8.57 -29.02 -0.08
C SER A 34 9.55 -27.93 -0.59
N ASN A 35 9.35 -27.46 -1.83
CA ASN A 35 10.19 -26.52 -2.56
C ASN A 35 9.66 -25.09 -2.60
N LYS A 36 8.48 -24.78 -2.05
CA LYS A 36 7.92 -23.41 -2.07
C LYS A 36 8.55 -22.53 -0.99
N LEU A 37 9.20 -21.45 -1.42
CA LEU A 37 9.72 -20.40 -0.54
C LEU A 37 8.55 -19.69 0.16
N LYS A 38 8.59 -19.58 1.48
CA LYS A 38 7.54 -18.89 2.28
C LYS A 38 7.36 -17.43 1.83
N GLU A 39 8.43 -16.81 1.34
CA GLU A 39 8.45 -15.43 0.85
C GLU A 39 7.50 -15.26 -0.36
N ILE A 40 7.23 -16.32 -1.14
CA ILE A 40 6.23 -16.28 -2.22
C ILE A 40 4.83 -16.04 -1.66
N THR A 41 4.47 -16.75 -0.57
CA THR A 41 3.19 -16.54 0.11
C THR A 41 3.09 -15.11 0.65
N THR A 42 4.19 -14.57 1.18
CA THR A 42 4.23 -13.17 1.64
C THR A 42 4.03 -12.19 0.49
N VAL A 43 4.71 -12.37 -0.65
CA VAL A 43 4.50 -11.52 -1.85
C VAL A 43 3.05 -11.60 -2.33
N ASN A 44 2.47 -12.79 -2.41
CA ASN A 44 1.09 -13.00 -2.85
C ASN A 44 0.06 -12.33 -1.93
N SER A 45 0.37 -12.16 -0.64
CA SER A 45 -0.51 -11.45 0.30
C SER A 45 -0.73 -9.97 -0.05
N TYR A 46 0.14 -9.40 -0.88
CA TYR A 46 0.03 -8.03 -1.40
C TYR A 46 -0.69 -7.94 -2.76
N LEU A 47 -1.10 -9.06 -3.34
CA LEU A 47 -1.72 -9.15 -4.66
C LEU A 47 -3.16 -9.67 -4.54
N PRO A 48 -4.09 -8.88 -3.97
CA PRO A 48 -5.45 -9.35 -3.75
C PRO A 48 -6.21 -9.52 -5.07
N GLY A 49 -6.47 -10.77 -5.46
CA GLY A 49 -7.07 -11.11 -6.76
C GLY A 49 -8.47 -10.51 -6.97
N ASP A 50 -9.22 -10.26 -5.90
CA ASP A 50 -10.56 -9.66 -5.97
C ASP A 50 -10.55 -8.16 -6.35
N MET A 51 -9.37 -7.56 -6.49
CA MET A 51 -9.18 -6.18 -6.93
C MET A 51 -8.73 -6.06 -8.39
N GLU A 52 -8.32 -7.13 -9.07
CA GLU A 52 -7.65 -7.05 -10.40
C GLU A 52 -8.47 -6.34 -11.48
N GLN A 53 -9.79 -6.52 -11.47
CA GLN A 53 -10.72 -5.90 -12.42
C GLN A 53 -11.63 -4.85 -11.76
N HIS A 54 -11.36 -4.51 -10.50
CA HIS A 54 -12.21 -3.62 -9.73
C HIS A 54 -11.85 -2.15 -9.97
N TRP A 55 -12.83 -1.25 -10.01
CA TRP A 55 -12.60 0.17 -10.32
C TRP A 55 -11.68 0.90 -9.32
N ALA A 56 -11.65 0.43 -8.06
CA ALA A 56 -10.82 0.94 -6.96
C ALA A 56 -9.46 0.23 -6.85
N ARG A 57 -9.06 -0.50 -7.90
CA ARG A 57 -7.83 -1.31 -7.91
C ARG A 57 -6.62 -0.50 -7.50
N ASP A 58 -6.35 0.57 -8.22
CA ASP A 58 -5.11 1.35 -8.10
C ASP A 58 -4.94 1.86 -6.67
N GLU A 59 -6.00 2.43 -6.10
CA GLU A 59 -5.99 2.96 -4.74
C GLU A 59 -5.85 1.83 -3.71
N ALA A 60 -6.58 0.73 -3.85
CA ALA A 60 -6.48 -0.37 -2.89
C ALA A 60 -5.11 -1.05 -2.94
N TYR A 61 -4.58 -1.36 -4.12
CA TYR A 61 -3.24 -1.93 -4.27
C TYR A 61 -2.19 -1.02 -3.67
N ASN A 62 -2.27 0.29 -3.91
CA ASN A 62 -1.32 1.22 -3.32
C ASN A 62 -1.37 1.20 -1.78
N LEU A 63 -2.57 1.15 -1.18
CA LEU A 63 -2.71 1.07 0.27
C LEU A 63 -2.24 -0.28 0.84
N VAL A 64 -2.48 -1.38 0.14
CA VAL A 64 -2.01 -2.72 0.53
C VAL A 64 -0.48 -2.78 0.45
N HIS A 65 0.08 -2.36 -0.68
CA HIS A 65 1.53 -2.31 -0.90
C HIS A 65 2.23 -1.42 0.12
N ALA A 66 1.57 -0.37 0.61
CA ALA A 66 2.10 0.53 1.62
C ALA A 66 1.94 0.01 3.07
N ASP A 67 1.44 -1.22 3.29
CA ASP A 67 1.00 -1.74 4.61
C ASP A 67 0.00 -0.82 5.34
N ILE A 68 -0.69 0.07 4.62
CA ILE A 68 -1.69 0.96 5.23
C ILE A 68 -2.96 0.16 5.54
N ILE A 69 -3.31 -0.78 4.66
CA ILE A 69 -4.41 -1.70 4.89
C ILE A 69 -3.93 -3.14 4.82
N LYS A 70 -4.56 -3.99 5.62
CA LYS A 70 -4.45 -5.44 5.51
C LYS A 70 -5.75 -5.99 4.92
N GLY A 71 -5.63 -6.97 4.04
CA GLY A 71 -6.78 -7.73 3.56
C GLY A 71 -7.20 -8.80 4.58
N TYR A 72 -8.21 -9.58 4.20
CA TYR A 72 -8.67 -10.74 4.93
C TYR A 72 -7.95 -11.97 4.39
N THR A 73 -7.28 -12.72 5.26
CA THR A 73 -6.74 -14.04 4.89
C THR A 73 -7.89 -15.02 4.74
N GLU A 74 -8.04 -15.56 3.54
CA GLU A 74 -9.02 -16.57 3.21
C GLU A 74 -8.57 -17.97 3.65
N LYS A 75 -9.47 -18.95 3.61
CA LYS A 75 -9.18 -20.33 4.05
C LYS A 75 -8.07 -21.00 3.24
N ASP A 76 -7.90 -20.59 1.99
CA ASP A 76 -6.86 -21.09 1.08
C ASP A 76 -5.53 -20.33 1.23
N GLY A 77 -5.42 -19.40 2.19
CA GLY A 77 -4.24 -18.59 2.44
C GLY A 77 -4.10 -17.36 1.53
N THR A 78 -4.99 -17.17 0.55
CA THR A 78 -5.02 -15.95 -0.25
C THR A 78 -5.49 -14.76 0.58
N VAL A 79 -5.20 -13.54 0.11
CA VAL A 79 -5.65 -12.31 0.76
C VAL A 79 -6.67 -11.60 -0.13
N SER A 80 -7.82 -11.25 0.43
CA SER A 80 -8.88 -10.50 -0.27
C SER A 80 -9.11 -9.12 0.37
N ILE A 81 -9.53 -8.14 -0.42
CA ILE A 81 -9.94 -6.84 0.11
C ILE A 81 -11.42 -6.82 0.46
N ARG A 82 -12.23 -7.64 -0.22
CA ARG A 82 -13.70 -7.66 -0.18
C ARG A 82 -14.27 -6.29 -0.55
N PRO A 83 -13.94 -5.73 -1.75
CA PRO A 83 -14.21 -4.33 -2.08
C PRO A 83 -15.67 -3.94 -2.03
N ASN A 84 -16.58 -4.86 -2.37
CA ASN A 84 -18.02 -4.64 -2.40
C ASN A 84 -18.72 -4.90 -1.06
N LYS A 85 -17.99 -5.39 -0.04
CA LYS A 85 -18.54 -5.58 1.31
C LYS A 85 -18.80 -4.20 1.93
N GLN A 86 -19.97 -4.01 2.54
CA GLN A 86 -20.23 -2.84 3.37
C GLN A 86 -19.32 -2.85 4.60
N ILE A 87 -18.56 -1.77 4.77
CA ILE A 87 -17.59 -1.62 5.86
C ILE A 87 -18.29 -1.17 7.15
N THR A 88 -17.86 -1.68 8.30
CA THR A 88 -18.38 -1.21 9.58
C THR A 88 -17.69 0.09 10.02
N ARG A 89 -18.33 0.78 10.96
CA ARG A 89 -17.78 2.00 11.55
C ARG A 89 -16.46 1.74 12.29
N ALA A 90 -16.34 0.64 13.04
CA ALA A 90 -15.08 0.25 13.67
C ALA A 90 -13.99 -0.10 12.64
N GLU A 91 -14.34 -0.82 11.57
CA GLU A 91 -13.40 -1.14 10.48
C GLU A 91 -12.84 0.15 9.86
N PHE A 92 -13.69 1.13 9.56
CA PHE A 92 -13.24 2.37 8.95
C PHE A 92 -12.38 3.24 9.89
N VAL A 93 -12.78 3.37 11.16
CA VAL A 93 -12.00 4.16 12.14
C VAL A 93 -10.62 3.53 12.39
N SER A 94 -10.53 2.20 12.47
CA SER A 94 -9.24 1.50 12.59
C SER A 94 -8.34 1.71 11.37
N LEU A 95 -8.90 1.70 10.16
CA LEU A 95 -8.14 2.02 8.94
C LEU A 95 -7.63 3.47 8.96
N LEU A 96 -8.48 4.42 9.34
CA LEU A 96 -8.14 5.84 9.39
C LEU A 96 -7.01 6.12 10.40
N VAL A 97 -7.13 5.57 11.61
CA VAL A 97 -6.13 5.70 12.68
C VAL A 97 -4.81 5.06 12.27
N GLY A 98 -4.84 3.85 11.70
CA GLY A 98 -3.64 3.15 11.24
C GLY A 98 -2.94 3.87 10.09
N ALA A 99 -3.70 4.30 9.07
CA ALA A 99 -3.17 5.02 7.92
C ALA A 99 -2.46 6.32 8.30
N LEU A 100 -3.00 7.02 9.29
CA LEU A 100 -2.45 8.28 9.78
C LEU A 100 -1.45 8.09 10.92
N GLY A 101 -1.27 6.86 11.42
CA GLY A 101 -0.43 6.57 12.57
C GLY A 101 -0.78 7.44 13.77
N LEU A 102 -2.07 7.69 13.98
CA LEU A 102 -2.55 8.57 15.05
C LEU A 102 -2.21 7.95 16.41
N LYS A 103 -1.91 8.83 17.36
CA LYS A 103 -1.65 8.47 18.75
C LYS A 103 -2.68 9.15 19.64
N LYS A 104 -2.98 8.55 20.79
CA LYS A 104 -3.87 9.13 21.78
C LYS A 104 -3.40 10.55 22.13
N SER A 105 -4.35 11.47 22.26
CA SER A 105 -4.05 12.81 22.78
C SER A 105 -3.48 12.73 24.19
N PRO A 106 -2.38 13.44 24.52
CA PRO A 106 -1.88 13.51 25.89
C PRO A 106 -2.81 14.34 26.79
N ASP A 107 -3.56 15.28 26.21
CA ASP A 107 -4.32 16.32 26.93
C ASP A 107 -5.83 16.05 26.98
N GLN A 108 -6.30 14.99 26.33
CA GLN A 108 -7.73 14.67 26.22
C GLN A 108 -7.95 13.18 26.45
N ASP A 109 -8.83 12.86 27.39
CA ASP A 109 -9.27 11.49 27.57
C ASP A 109 -10.26 11.06 26.48
N PRO A 110 -10.24 9.78 26.09
CA PRO A 110 -11.17 9.27 25.11
C PRO A 110 -12.57 9.33 25.70
N ARG A 111 -13.56 9.70 24.88
CA ARG A 111 -14.97 9.55 25.26
C ARG A 111 -15.26 8.06 25.50
N ALA A 112 -15.83 7.75 26.67
CA ALA A 112 -16.29 6.41 27.00
C ALA A 112 -17.60 6.09 26.26
N PHE A 113 -17.63 4.94 25.59
CA PHE A 113 -18.82 4.38 24.96
C PHE A 113 -19.12 3.02 25.60
N TYR A 114 -20.38 2.74 25.94
CA TYR A 114 -20.73 1.50 26.64
C TYR A 114 -20.60 0.25 25.76
N ASP A 115 -20.65 0.42 24.44
CA ASP A 115 -20.59 -0.64 23.43
C ASP A 115 -19.17 -0.88 22.89
N ILE A 116 -18.17 -0.26 23.51
CA ILE A 116 -16.76 -0.53 23.26
C ILE A 116 -16.23 -1.40 24.40
N GLU A 117 -16.21 -2.71 24.15
CA GLU A 117 -15.62 -3.66 25.08
C GLU A 117 -14.09 -3.50 25.14
N PRO A 118 -13.47 -3.73 26.31
CA PRO A 118 -12.02 -3.82 26.41
C PRO A 118 -11.45 -4.94 25.53
N ASN A 119 -10.20 -4.78 25.08
CA ASN A 119 -9.44 -5.80 24.34
C ASN A 119 -10.01 -6.24 22.98
N GLN A 120 -10.99 -5.53 22.41
CA GLN A 120 -11.39 -5.75 21.03
C GLN A 120 -10.36 -5.12 20.08
N TRP A 121 -10.23 -5.70 18.88
CA TRP A 121 -9.25 -5.27 17.88
C TRP A 121 -9.41 -3.79 17.46
N TYR A 122 -10.60 -3.20 17.63
CA TYR A 122 -10.90 -1.80 17.33
C TYR A 122 -10.82 -0.87 18.54
N THR A 123 -10.76 -1.39 19.77
CA THR A 123 -10.88 -0.58 21.01
C THR A 123 -9.87 0.55 21.04
N GLU A 124 -8.60 0.22 20.77
CA GLU A 124 -7.53 1.22 20.80
C GLU A 124 -7.71 2.29 19.72
N ALA A 125 -8.05 1.91 18.49
CA ALA A 125 -8.28 2.86 17.42
C ALA A 125 -9.46 3.80 17.72
N VAL A 126 -10.56 3.27 18.27
CA VAL A 126 -11.72 4.08 18.66
C VAL A 126 -11.33 5.06 19.77
N ASN A 127 -10.57 4.62 20.77
CA ASN A 127 -10.08 5.48 21.84
C ASN A 127 -9.18 6.61 21.32
N ILE A 128 -8.22 6.29 20.44
CA ILE A 128 -7.35 7.28 19.81
C ILE A 128 -8.19 8.31 19.05
N ALA A 129 -9.05 7.86 18.13
CA ALA A 129 -9.87 8.75 17.31
C ALA A 129 -10.83 9.60 18.15
N SER A 130 -11.36 9.05 19.25
CA SER A 130 -12.23 9.74 20.19
C SER A 130 -11.47 10.83 20.96
N SER A 131 -10.28 10.52 21.49
CA SER A 131 -9.41 11.49 22.19
C SER A 131 -8.98 12.67 21.32
N LEU A 132 -8.91 12.46 20.00
CA LEU A 132 -8.55 13.49 19.01
C LEU A 132 -9.77 14.26 18.49
N GLY A 133 -10.98 13.95 18.97
CA GLY A 133 -12.22 14.60 18.52
C GLY A 133 -12.65 14.23 17.09
N ILE A 134 -12.01 13.23 16.48
CA ILE A 134 -12.36 12.73 15.14
C ILE A 134 -13.71 12.02 15.19
N VAL A 135 -13.92 11.21 16.23
CA VAL A 135 -15.15 10.45 16.49
C VAL A 135 -15.94 11.08 17.64
N LYS A 136 -17.27 11.20 17.49
CA LYS A 136 -18.18 11.69 18.55
C LYS A 136 -19.17 10.65 19.11
N GLY A 137 -19.30 9.48 18.47
CA GLY A 137 -20.34 8.47 18.73
C GLY A 137 -21.56 8.61 17.82
N VAL A 138 -22.38 7.56 17.71
CA VAL A 138 -23.71 7.63 17.06
C VAL A 138 -24.75 8.23 18.00
N THR A 139 -24.53 8.07 19.30
CA THR A 139 -25.19 8.82 20.37
C THR A 139 -24.14 9.34 21.35
N GLU A 140 -24.58 10.00 22.41
CA GLU A 140 -23.65 10.46 23.45
C GLU A 140 -22.93 9.33 24.20
N LYS A 141 -23.47 8.11 24.18
CA LYS A 141 -22.96 6.98 24.98
C LYS A 141 -22.65 5.74 24.15
N SER A 142 -22.97 5.71 22.86
CA SER A 142 -22.75 4.57 21.96
C SER A 142 -21.94 4.97 20.73
N PHE A 143 -21.00 4.10 20.35
CA PHE A 143 -20.19 4.24 19.15
C PHE A 143 -20.77 3.52 17.93
N GLY A 144 -21.42 2.37 18.11
CA GLY A 144 -21.92 1.51 17.03
C GLY A 144 -20.81 0.80 16.26
N PRO A 145 -19.94 -0.03 16.89
CA PRO A 145 -18.76 -0.58 16.23
C PRO A 145 -19.07 -1.50 15.04
N ASN A 146 -20.16 -2.26 15.14
CA ASN A 146 -20.57 -3.22 14.11
C ASN A 146 -21.55 -2.63 13.08
N ASP A 147 -21.99 -1.40 13.29
CA ASP A 147 -22.91 -0.73 12.38
C ASP A 147 -22.22 -0.43 11.05
N LYS A 148 -22.99 -0.53 9.96
CA LYS A 148 -22.51 -0.12 8.64
C LYS A 148 -22.40 1.40 8.62
N ILE A 149 -21.27 1.89 8.12
CA ILE A 149 -21.02 3.33 8.08
C ILE A 149 -21.56 3.93 6.77
N THR A 150 -22.20 5.08 6.88
CA THR A 150 -22.71 5.82 5.74
C THR A 150 -21.62 6.64 5.05
N ARG A 151 -21.83 6.99 3.78
CA ARG A 151 -20.90 7.84 3.03
C ARG A 151 -20.71 9.22 3.66
N GLY A 152 -21.78 9.81 4.23
CA GLY A 152 -21.71 11.08 4.95
C GLY A 152 -20.85 11.00 6.21
N GLU A 153 -20.94 9.90 6.95
CA GLU A 153 -20.09 9.69 8.12
C GLU A 153 -18.61 9.51 7.77
N ILE A 154 -18.29 8.77 6.70
CA ILE A 154 -16.91 8.64 6.22
C ILE A 154 -16.34 10.03 5.88
N ALA A 155 -17.10 10.86 5.14
CA ALA A 155 -16.66 12.22 4.80
C ALA A 155 -16.41 13.06 6.05
N ALA A 156 -17.27 12.95 7.07
CA ALA A 156 -17.08 13.64 8.34
C ALA A 156 -15.84 13.18 9.11
N LEU A 157 -15.58 11.87 9.15
CA LEU A 157 -14.41 11.33 9.84
C LEU A 157 -13.10 11.71 9.14
N ILE A 158 -13.06 11.64 7.80
CA ILE A 158 -11.88 12.05 7.03
C ILE A 158 -11.61 13.54 7.22
N THR A 159 -12.58 14.40 6.97
CA THR A 159 -12.35 15.85 7.06
C THR A 159 -11.92 16.30 8.45
N ARG A 160 -12.40 15.65 9.53
CA ARG A 160 -11.92 15.91 10.89
C ARG A 160 -10.50 15.41 11.12
N ALA A 161 -10.18 14.19 10.66
CA ALA A 161 -8.84 13.63 10.83
C ALA A 161 -7.76 14.42 10.08
N PHE A 162 -8.12 15.04 8.95
CA PHE A 162 -7.22 15.83 8.11
C PHE A 162 -7.40 17.35 8.28
N ALA A 163 -8.17 17.81 9.27
CA ALA A 163 -8.53 19.22 9.44
C ALA A 163 -7.33 20.17 9.59
N TYR A 164 -6.18 19.65 10.05
CA TYR A 164 -4.95 20.42 10.27
C TYR A 164 -3.87 20.18 9.21
N THR A 165 -4.08 19.24 8.29
CA THR A 165 -3.07 18.86 7.29
C THR A 165 -3.52 19.08 5.85
N ILE A 166 -4.82 19.25 5.62
CA ILE A 166 -5.39 19.62 4.31
C ILE A 166 -6.03 21.01 4.43
N ASP A 167 -5.72 21.89 3.48
CA ASP A 167 -6.42 23.15 3.31
C ASP A 167 -7.71 22.91 2.51
N PHE A 168 -8.85 23.01 3.20
CA PHE A 168 -10.16 22.81 2.61
C PHE A 168 -10.72 24.14 2.10
N ASP A 169 -10.55 24.41 0.81
CA ASP A 169 -11.11 25.59 0.17
C ASP A 169 -12.63 25.43 -0.06
N GLU A 170 -13.45 25.76 0.94
CA GLU A 170 -14.91 25.64 0.87
C GLU A 170 -15.52 26.44 -0.30
N MET A 171 -14.83 27.43 -0.89
CA MET A 171 -15.33 28.19 -2.05
C MET A 171 -15.44 27.34 -3.32
N ASN A 172 -14.62 26.31 -3.43
CA ASN A 172 -14.59 25.38 -4.57
C ASN A 172 -15.43 24.11 -4.34
N ALA A 173 -16.24 24.08 -3.28
CA ALA A 173 -17.07 22.94 -2.94
C ALA A 173 -18.14 22.66 -4.01
N ARG A 174 -18.38 21.37 -4.27
CA ARG A 174 -19.49 20.92 -5.11
C ARG A 174 -20.76 20.86 -4.29
N GLN A 175 -21.83 21.39 -4.86
CA GLN A 175 -23.18 21.23 -4.32
C GLN A 175 -23.79 19.92 -4.81
N PHE A 176 -24.36 19.14 -3.89
CA PHE A 176 -25.03 17.88 -4.20
C PHE A 176 -26.53 18.02 -3.94
N LYS A 177 -27.36 17.54 -4.88
CA LYS A 177 -28.82 17.69 -4.83
C LYS A 177 -29.48 17.02 -3.62
N ASP A 178 -28.82 16.01 -3.07
CA ASP A 178 -29.29 15.18 -1.95
C ASP A 178 -28.60 15.51 -0.62
N VAL A 179 -27.81 16.59 -0.56
CA VAL A 179 -27.18 17.08 0.67
C VAL A 179 -27.80 18.42 1.03
N LYS A 180 -28.72 18.41 1.99
CA LYS A 180 -29.34 19.64 2.52
C LYS A 180 -28.39 20.33 3.49
N ASP A 181 -28.37 21.66 3.52
CA ASP A 181 -27.56 22.44 4.46
C ASP A 181 -27.84 22.11 5.94
N SER A 182 -29.06 21.67 6.24
CA SER A 182 -29.47 21.25 7.59
C SER A 182 -28.93 19.88 8.00
N TYR A 183 -28.32 19.11 7.09
CA TYR A 183 -27.75 17.82 7.41
C TYR A 183 -26.46 18.01 8.22
N TRP A 184 -26.30 17.26 9.32
CA TRP A 184 -25.22 17.47 10.28
C TRP A 184 -23.81 17.34 9.66
N ALA A 185 -23.66 16.55 8.59
CA ALA A 185 -22.39 16.36 7.87
C ALA A 185 -22.29 17.20 6.58
N ALA A 186 -23.24 18.11 6.32
CA ALA A 186 -23.26 18.90 5.07
C ALA A 186 -21.96 19.69 4.89
N ARG A 187 -21.46 20.31 5.97
CA ARG A 187 -20.20 21.06 5.93
C ARG A 187 -19.01 20.16 5.65
N GLU A 188 -18.91 19.01 6.31
CA GLU A 188 -17.83 18.05 6.07
C GLU A 188 -17.87 17.46 4.65
N ILE A 189 -19.06 17.21 4.10
CA ILE A 189 -19.22 16.81 2.70
C ILE A 189 -18.75 17.94 1.77
N SER A 190 -19.16 19.18 2.04
CA SER A 190 -18.71 20.36 1.29
C SER A 190 -17.18 20.46 1.25
N LYS A 191 -16.53 20.40 2.42
CA LYS A 191 -15.06 20.37 2.56
C LYS A 191 -14.42 19.23 1.77
N ALA A 192 -14.88 17.99 1.95
CA ALA A 192 -14.31 16.85 1.24
C ALA A 192 -14.44 17.01 -0.29
N SER A 193 -15.52 17.64 -0.76
CA SER A 193 -15.78 17.83 -2.19
C SER A 193 -14.89 18.89 -2.83
N SER A 194 -14.51 19.93 -2.08
CA SER A 194 -13.73 21.04 -2.64
C SER A 194 -12.33 20.63 -3.05
N VAL A 195 -11.76 19.66 -2.34
CA VAL A 195 -10.43 19.11 -2.60
C VAL A 195 -10.47 17.74 -3.31
N LYS A 196 -11.65 17.32 -3.79
CA LYS A 196 -11.86 16.07 -4.55
C LYS A 196 -11.56 14.78 -3.78
N ILE A 197 -11.61 14.80 -2.45
CA ILE A 197 -11.70 13.56 -1.65
C ILE A 197 -12.96 12.78 -2.05
N ILE A 198 -14.05 13.51 -2.28
CA ILE A 198 -15.29 12.99 -2.86
C ILE A 198 -15.60 13.67 -4.19
N ASN A 199 -16.12 12.90 -5.15
CA ASN A 199 -16.54 13.42 -6.45
C ASN A 199 -18.06 13.39 -6.67
N GLY A 200 -18.78 12.63 -5.84
CA GLY A 200 -20.19 12.29 -6.05
C GLY A 200 -20.39 11.28 -7.18
N TYR A 201 -21.65 10.98 -7.46
CA TYR A 201 -22.11 10.17 -8.58
C TYR A 201 -22.59 11.05 -9.72
N SER A 202 -22.83 10.44 -10.88
CA SER A 202 -23.50 11.08 -12.00
C SER A 202 -24.85 11.69 -11.58
N GLY A 203 -25.25 12.77 -12.23
CA GLY A 203 -26.50 13.48 -11.94
C GLY A 203 -26.44 14.48 -10.78
N GLY A 204 -25.29 14.62 -10.11
CA GLY A 204 -25.07 15.60 -9.03
C GLY A 204 -25.49 15.12 -7.64
N TYR A 205 -25.36 13.82 -7.37
CA TYR A 205 -25.74 13.18 -6.11
C TYR A 205 -24.52 12.71 -5.32
N PHE A 206 -24.57 12.73 -4.00
CA PHE A 206 -23.53 12.17 -3.13
C PHE A 206 -23.94 10.89 -2.42
N LYS A 207 -25.25 10.71 -2.18
CA LYS A 207 -25.89 9.63 -1.42
C LYS A 207 -25.39 9.55 0.04
N PRO A 208 -25.56 10.62 0.85
CA PRO A 208 -24.96 10.71 2.18
C PRO A 208 -25.45 9.65 3.16
N PHE A 209 -26.66 9.10 2.96
CA PHE A 209 -27.29 8.13 3.87
C PHE A 209 -27.07 6.67 3.45
N GLU A 210 -26.49 6.42 2.28
CA GLU A 210 -26.21 5.06 1.83
C GLU A 210 -24.98 4.50 2.54
N TYR A 211 -25.04 3.21 2.87
CA TYR A 211 -23.90 2.49 3.44
C TYR A 211 -22.78 2.36 2.40
N SER A 212 -21.56 2.67 2.83
CA SER A 212 -20.40 2.64 1.95
C SER A 212 -19.85 1.24 1.79
N THR A 213 -19.41 0.91 0.58
CA THR A 213 -18.56 -0.26 0.38
C THR A 213 -17.16 0.01 0.93
N ARG A 214 -16.40 -1.06 1.18
CA ARG A 214 -14.99 -0.96 1.59
C ARG A 214 -14.15 -0.26 0.53
N ALA A 215 -14.38 -0.52 -0.76
CA ALA A 215 -13.68 0.17 -1.83
C ALA A 215 -13.91 1.69 -1.84
N GLU A 216 -15.15 2.13 -1.65
CA GLU A 216 -15.47 3.56 -1.59
C GLU A 216 -14.76 4.25 -0.41
N ALA A 217 -14.75 3.61 0.75
CA ALA A 217 -14.07 4.10 1.94
C ALA A 217 -12.55 4.21 1.73
N LEU A 218 -11.93 3.20 1.11
CA LEU A 218 -10.51 3.18 0.81
C LEU A 218 -10.11 4.25 -0.21
N VAL A 219 -10.92 4.47 -1.24
CA VAL A 219 -10.66 5.51 -2.25
C VAL A 219 -10.74 6.90 -1.63
N MET A 220 -11.74 7.16 -0.79
CA MET A 220 -11.85 8.44 -0.09
C MET A 220 -10.64 8.68 0.84
N LEU A 221 -10.21 7.65 1.59
CA LEU A 221 -9.03 7.73 2.44
C LEU A 221 -7.75 7.95 1.62
N SER A 222 -7.58 7.20 0.53
CA SER A 222 -6.44 7.35 -0.38
C SER A 222 -6.35 8.77 -0.92
N ASN A 223 -7.46 9.31 -1.44
CA ASN A 223 -7.49 10.68 -1.95
C ASN A 223 -7.04 11.70 -0.90
N ALA A 224 -7.46 11.53 0.37
CA ALA A 224 -7.06 12.43 1.45
C ALA A 224 -5.56 12.36 1.77
N LEU A 225 -4.96 11.16 1.79
CA LEU A 225 -3.52 10.98 2.06
C LEU A 225 -2.63 11.72 1.05
N TYR A 226 -3.08 11.83 -0.20
CA TYR A 226 -2.38 12.53 -1.29
C TYR A 226 -2.73 14.03 -1.40
N LEU A 227 -3.25 14.62 -0.34
CA LEU A 227 -3.52 16.06 -0.24
C LEU A 227 -2.79 16.73 0.92
N GLU A 228 -2.10 15.95 1.75
CA GLU A 228 -1.32 16.48 2.87
C GLU A 228 -0.01 17.11 2.36
N GLU A 229 0.05 18.45 2.29
CA GLU A 229 1.20 19.18 1.71
C GLU A 229 1.86 20.18 2.68
N ASN A 230 1.41 20.26 3.94
CA ASN A 230 1.93 21.24 4.90
C ASN A 230 3.28 20.87 5.54
N ALA A 231 3.81 19.66 5.29
CA ALA A 231 5.08 19.17 5.84
C ALA A 231 5.82 18.25 4.84
N VAL A 232 5.88 18.66 3.57
CA VAL A 232 6.53 17.89 2.49
C VAL A 232 8.06 17.82 2.64
N PRO A 233 8.69 16.69 2.26
CA PRO A 233 10.14 16.56 2.31
C PRO A 233 10.86 17.40 1.22
N ALA A 234 12.15 17.65 1.42
CA ALA A 234 12.99 18.21 0.36
C ALA A 234 13.29 17.15 -0.71
N ASP A 235 13.41 17.57 -1.98
CA ASP A 235 13.65 16.63 -3.09
C ASP A 235 14.99 15.92 -2.92
N LYS A 236 16.01 16.66 -2.47
CA LYS A 236 17.33 16.12 -2.17
C LYS A 236 17.25 14.96 -1.17
N THR A 237 16.43 15.09 -0.11
CA THR A 237 16.27 14.03 0.89
C THR A 237 15.73 12.75 0.26
N LEU A 238 14.72 12.86 -0.60
CA LEU A 238 14.12 11.69 -1.27
C LEU A 238 15.09 11.06 -2.27
N ILE A 239 15.78 11.89 -3.06
CA ILE A 239 16.78 11.44 -4.04
C ILE A 239 17.95 10.73 -3.35
N ASP A 240 18.49 11.31 -2.26
CA ASP A 240 19.60 10.73 -1.51
C ASP A 240 19.22 9.35 -0.95
N ILE A 241 17.99 9.19 -0.43
CA ILE A 241 17.50 7.91 0.09
C ILE A 241 17.41 6.86 -1.03
N VAL A 242 16.83 7.22 -2.18
CA VAL A 242 16.70 6.29 -3.31
C VAL A 242 18.07 5.87 -3.84
N LYS A 243 19.00 6.81 -4.02
CA LYS A 243 20.36 6.52 -4.47
C LYS A 243 21.14 5.69 -3.46
N ALA A 244 21.13 6.06 -2.18
CA ALA A 244 21.82 5.31 -1.14
C ALA A 244 21.26 3.89 -0.98
N ASN A 245 19.97 3.67 -1.23
CA ASN A 245 19.36 2.32 -1.29
C ASN A 245 19.89 1.52 -2.47
N ALA A 246 19.89 2.10 -3.67
CA ALA A 246 20.43 1.45 -4.86
C ALA A 246 21.91 1.09 -4.72
N GLU A 247 22.75 2.00 -4.22
CA GLU A 247 24.20 1.78 -4.03
C GLU A 247 24.49 0.67 -2.99
N ASP A 248 23.73 0.61 -1.88
CA ASP A 248 23.88 -0.44 -0.89
C ASP A 248 23.42 -1.80 -1.42
N GLU A 249 22.32 -1.83 -2.15
CA GLU A 249 21.77 -3.03 -2.77
C GLU A 249 22.68 -3.55 -3.88
N GLU A 250 23.22 -2.66 -4.72
CA GLU A 250 24.24 -2.98 -5.73
C GLU A 250 25.45 -3.68 -5.12
N ARG A 251 26.01 -3.12 -4.04
CA ARG A 251 27.16 -3.72 -3.34
C ARG A 251 26.82 -5.11 -2.79
N ALA A 252 25.64 -5.26 -2.20
CA ALA A 252 25.21 -6.54 -1.63
C ALA A 252 24.94 -7.59 -2.72
N LEU A 253 24.33 -7.19 -3.84
CA LEU A 253 24.09 -8.06 -5.00
C LEU A 253 25.40 -8.49 -5.67
N GLY A 254 26.34 -7.56 -5.87
CA GLY A 254 27.65 -7.87 -6.47
C GLY A 254 28.48 -8.83 -5.63
N ALA A 255 28.36 -8.77 -4.30
CA ALA A 255 28.95 -9.75 -3.39
C ALA A 255 28.12 -11.02 -3.19
N VAL A 256 26.90 -11.07 -3.75
CA VAL A 256 25.88 -12.10 -3.49
C VAL A 256 25.71 -12.35 -1.98
N ASP A 257 25.66 -11.25 -1.21
CA ASP A 257 25.57 -11.22 0.24
C ASP A 257 24.10 -11.17 0.69
N VAL A 258 23.56 -12.37 0.92
CA VAL A 258 22.16 -12.57 1.31
C VAL A 258 21.83 -11.94 2.66
N GLU A 259 22.77 -11.95 3.61
CA GLU A 259 22.50 -11.40 4.94
C GLU A 259 22.48 -9.88 4.89
N ARG A 260 23.40 -9.27 4.12
CA ARG A 260 23.37 -7.83 3.89
C ARG A 260 22.10 -7.38 3.18
N LEU A 261 21.60 -8.15 2.19
CA LEU A 261 20.32 -7.85 1.53
C LEU A 261 19.14 -7.84 2.52
N LYS A 262 19.11 -8.80 3.45
CA LYS A 262 18.07 -8.83 4.50
C LYS A 262 18.17 -7.64 5.45
N GLU A 263 19.39 -7.24 5.84
CA GLU A 263 19.59 -6.05 6.67
C GLU A 263 19.08 -4.78 5.98
N ILE A 264 19.40 -4.61 4.69
CA ILE A 264 18.91 -3.50 3.86
C ILE A 264 17.38 -3.52 3.84
N SER A 265 16.79 -4.67 3.51
CA SER A 265 15.33 -4.85 3.46
C SER A 265 14.65 -4.48 4.78
N ASN A 266 15.14 -5.00 5.92
CA ASN A 266 14.57 -4.71 7.24
C ASN A 266 14.68 -3.23 7.64
N LYS A 267 15.77 -2.57 7.25
CA LYS A 267 16.01 -1.17 7.60
C LYS A 267 15.24 -0.21 6.69
N ARG A 268 15.33 -0.40 5.38
CA ARG A 268 14.99 0.61 4.37
C ARG A 268 13.66 0.35 3.67
N TYR A 269 13.14 -0.87 3.73
CA TYR A 269 11.97 -1.29 2.96
C TYR A 269 10.78 -1.64 3.87
N THR A 270 9.58 -1.57 3.32
CA THR A 270 8.31 -1.99 3.93
C THR A 270 7.42 -2.55 2.83
N GLY A 271 6.29 -3.16 3.20
CA GLY A 271 5.24 -3.44 2.24
C GLY A 271 5.64 -4.40 1.14
N TYR A 272 5.09 -4.16 -0.05
CA TYR A 272 5.32 -5.02 -1.20
C TYR A 272 6.81 -5.11 -1.57
N HIS A 273 7.51 -3.97 -1.58
CA HIS A 273 8.93 -3.93 -1.94
C HIS A 273 9.79 -4.72 -0.96
N LYS A 274 9.47 -4.67 0.34
CA LYS A 274 10.14 -5.51 1.33
C LYS A 274 9.91 -7.00 1.04
N ALA A 275 8.66 -7.40 0.81
CA ALA A 275 8.33 -8.79 0.53
C ALA A 275 9.07 -9.32 -0.71
N THR A 276 9.16 -8.51 -1.77
CA THR A 276 9.88 -8.89 -2.98
C THR A 276 11.40 -8.87 -2.82
N SER A 277 11.94 -7.96 -2.02
CA SER A 277 13.37 -7.94 -1.68
C SER A 277 13.76 -9.18 -0.86
N ASP A 278 12.94 -9.54 0.14
CA ASP A 278 13.12 -10.75 0.94
C ASP A 278 13.04 -12.03 0.09
N LEU A 279 12.10 -12.09 -0.87
CA LEU A 279 12.01 -13.18 -1.84
C LEU A 279 13.29 -13.27 -2.68
N THR A 280 13.82 -12.15 -3.16
CA THR A 280 15.05 -12.10 -3.95
C THR A 280 16.23 -12.66 -3.17
N ALA A 281 16.40 -12.24 -1.91
CA ALA A 281 17.43 -12.77 -1.02
C ALA A 281 17.25 -14.28 -0.76
N ALA A 282 16.00 -14.75 -0.60
CA ALA A 282 15.70 -16.16 -0.39
C ALA A 282 16.02 -17.02 -1.63
N VAL A 283 15.73 -16.52 -2.83
CA VAL A 283 16.06 -17.18 -4.10
C VAL A 283 17.56 -17.26 -4.30
N LEU A 284 18.31 -16.17 -4.07
CA LEU A 284 19.77 -16.17 -4.17
C LEU A 284 20.40 -17.20 -3.23
N ARG A 285 19.92 -17.27 -1.99
CA ARG A 285 20.36 -18.30 -1.02
C ARG A 285 20.10 -19.71 -1.55
N LYS A 286 18.90 -20.00 -2.04
CA LYS A 286 18.55 -21.32 -2.58
C LYS A 286 19.42 -21.69 -3.78
N MET A 287 19.69 -20.75 -4.68
CA MET A 287 20.61 -20.97 -5.80
C MET A 287 22.03 -21.31 -5.32
N LYS A 288 22.56 -20.62 -4.30
CA LYS A 288 23.86 -20.95 -3.69
C LYS A 288 23.87 -22.34 -3.06
N GLU A 289 22.81 -22.70 -2.34
CA GLU A 289 22.63 -24.03 -1.73
C GLU A 289 22.58 -25.14 -2.79
N GLU A 290 21.98 -24.86 -3.95
CA GLU A 290 21.95 -25.78 -5.09
C GLU A 290 23.24 -25.80 -5.93
N GLY A 291 24.25 -25.01 -5.56
CA GLY A 291 25.58 -25.03 -6.20
C GLY A 291 25.71 -24.14 -7.44
N TYR A 292 24.82 -23.17 -7.65
CA TYR A 292 24.99 -22.16 -8.68
C TYR A 292 26.15 -21.23 -8.36
N LYS A 293 27.02 -20.98 -9.34
CA LYS A 293 27.93 -19.83 -9.37
C LYS A 293 27.16 -18.64 -9.91
N ILE A 294 27.10 -17.56 -9.14
CA ILE A 294 26.29 -16.37 -9.43
C ILE A 294 27.22 -15.17 -9.50
N GLU A 295 27.10 -14.39 -10.56
CA GLU A 295 27.77 -13.11 -10.74
C GLU A 295 26.73 -12.07 -11.11
N ILE A 296 26.70 -10.98 -10.36
CA ILE A 296 25.84 -9.83 -10.63
C ILE A 296 26.74 -8.60 -10.74
N THR A 297 26.70 -7.93 -11.87
CA THR A 297 27.46 -6.69 -12.09
C THR A 297 26.51 -5.55 -12.41
N HIS A 298 26.96 -4.32 -12.17
CA HIS A 298 26.22 -3.11 -12.47
C HIS A 298 27.13 -2.12 -13.19
N GLU A 299 26.59 -1.45 -14.19
CA GLU A 299 27.27 -0.37 -14.91
C GLU A 299 26.34 0.82 -15.16
N GLY A 300 26.93 2.01 -15.27
CA GLY A 300 26.21 3.26 -15.50
C GLY A 300 25.73 3.93 -14.22
N GLU A 301 25.17 5.13 -14.38
CA GLU A 301 24.70 5.96 -13.27
C GLU A 301 23.17 5.94 -13.17
N LEU A 302 22.67 5.83 -11.94
CA LEU A 302 21.26 5.98 -11.63
C LEU A 302 20.89 7.47 -11.49
N LYS A 303 19.96 7.94 -12.33
CA LYS A 303 19.31 9.24 -12.18
C LYS A 303 18.02 9.06 -11.39
N ALA A 304 17.68 10.07 -10.59
CA ALA A 304 16.48 10.07 -9.76
C ALA A 304 15.81 11.45 -9.80
N THR A 305 14.50 11.47 -10.03
CA THR A 305 13.68 12.69 -10.18
C THR A 305 12.43 12.57 -9.33
N VAL A 306 12.16 13.56 -8.48
CA VAL A 306 10.92 13.56 -7.68
C VAL A 306 9.73 13.95 -8.56
N MET A 307 8.75 13.04 -8.66
CA MET A 307 7.54 13.20 -9.47
C MET A 307 6.35 13.73 -8.67
N GLY A 308 6.36 13.49 -7.36
CA GLY A 308 5.33 13.93 -6.44
C GLY A 308 5.74 13.66 -4.99
N LYS A 309 5.31 14.54 -4.08
CA LYS A 309 5.63 14.44 -2.66
C LYS A 309 4.53 15.04 -1.82
N TRP A 310 4.22 14.34 -0.75
CA TRP A 310 3.24 14.68 0.27
C TRP A 310 3.87 14.42 1.63
N ASN A 311 3.17 14.76 2.70
CA ASN A 311 3.68 14.58 4.07
C ASN A 311 4.18 13.16 4.36
N ARG A 312 3.53 12.15 3.75
CA ARG A 312 3.71 10.74 4.10
C ARG A 312 4.02 9.85 2.91
N ILE A 313 3.90 10.35 1.68
CA ILE A 313 4.09 9.58 0.45
C ILE A 313 4.96 10.39 -0.51
N ALA A 314 5.88 9.73 -1.19
CA ALA A 314 6.68 10.33 -2.24
C ALA A 314 6.85 9.36 -3.41
N VAL A 315 7.02 9.93 -4.60
CA VAL A 315 7.15 9.22 -5.86
C VAL A 315 8.40 9.74 -6.54
N VAL A 316 9.36 8.84 -6.77
CA VAL A 316 10.64 9.15 -7.40
C VAL A 316 10.78 8.30 -8.65
N GLU A 317 10.88 8.94 -9.81
CA GLU A 317 11.27 8.26 -11.04
C GLU A 317 12.78 8.01 -11.01
N VAL A 318 13.18 6.82 -11.44
CA VAL A 318 14.58 6.45 -11.63
C VAL A 318 14.83 5.97 -13.05
N ASP A 319 15.97 6.35 -13.61
CA ASP A 319 16.38 5.99 -14.97
C ASP A 319 17.90 5.92 -15.05
N GLY A 320 18.43 4.87 -15.66
CA GLY A 320 19.85 4.65 -15.85
C GLY A 320 20.44 3.63 -14.88
N GLY A 321 21.58 3.07 -15.26
CA GLY A 321 22.13 1.87 -14.63
C GLY A 321 21.64 0.60 -15.32
N THR A 322 22.53 -0.37 -15.49
CA THR A 322 22.23 -1.68 -16.07
C THR A 322 22.83 -2.75 -15.19
N TYR A 323 22.01 -3.71 -14.77
CA TYR A 323 22.48 -4.92 -14.09
C TYR A 323 22.64 -6.06 -15.09
N HIS A 324 23.70 -6.84 -14.93
CA HIS A 324 23.92 -8.11 -15.62
C HIS A 324 23.95 -9.23 -14.60
N LEU A 325 23.13 -10.27 -14.80
CA LEU A 325 23.17 -11.51 -14.05
C LEU A 325 23.73 -12.60 -14.95
N GLN A 326 24.74 -13.31 -14.44
CA GLN A 326 25.12 -14.61 -14.92
C GLN A 326 25.02 -15.62 -13.78
N ALA A 327 24.30 -16.73 -14.00
CA ALA A 327 24.28 -17.83 -13.05
C ALA A 327 24.40 -19.17 -13.77
N SER A 328 25.22 -20.07 -13.23
CA SER A 328 25.43 -21.39 -13.83
C SER A 328 25.71 -22.47 -12.80
N LYS A 329 25.30 -23.70 -13.13
CA LYS A 329 25.56 -24.91 -12.35
C LYS A 329 26.06 -25.99 -13.30
N GLU A 330 27.02 -26.80 -12.86
CA GLU A 330 27.55 -27.91 -13.67
C GLU A 330 26.43 -28.91 -14.01
N GLY A 331 26.25 -29.20 -15.30
CA GLY A 331 25.16 -30.04 -15.80
C GLY A 331 23.75 -29.45 -15.62
N GLY A 332 23.64 -28.19 -15.20
CA GLY A 332 22.37 -27.50 -14.94
C GLY A 332 22.09 -26.34 -15.90
N ALA A 333 21.09 -25.54 -15.56
CA ALA A 333 20.70 -24.37 -16.35
C ALA A 333 21.78 -23.28 -16.31
N HIS A 334 21.92 -22.58 -17.43
CA HIS A 334 22.65 -21.33 -17.53
C HIS A 334 21.67 -20.17 -17.65
N LEU A 335 21.85 -19.17 -16.81
CA LEU A 335 21.08 -17.93 -16.81
C LEU A 335 22.02 -16.80 -17.23
N ASP A 336 21.60 -16.06 -18.25
CA ASP A 336 22.17 -14.78 -18.63
C ASP A 336 21.00 -13.80 -18.81
N ASN A 337 21.03 -12.69 -18.08
CA ASN A 337 20.01 -11.66 -18.17
C ASN A 337 20.63 -10.28 -17.98
N THR A 338 20.24 -9.34 -18.85
CA THR A 338 20.62 -7.94 -18.77
C THR A 338 19.39 -7.10 -18.57
N GLN A 339 19.45 -6.13 -17.66
CA GLN A 339 18.32 -5.25 -17.40
C GLN A 339 18.74 -3.83 -17.04
N THR A 340 18.21 -2.87 -17.78
CA THR A 340 18.32 -1.44 -17.47
C THR A 340 17.29 -1.05 -16.41
N VAL A 341 17.72 -0.25 -15.44
CA VAL A 341 16.86 0.28 -14.40
C VAL A 341 16.08 1.47 -14.96
N LYS A 342 14.76 1.30 -15.05
CA LYS A 342 13.84 2.39 -15.36
C LYS A 342 12.48 2.13 -14.73
N GLY A 343 11.99 3.11 -13.98
CA GLY A 343 10.70 3.00 -13.32
C GLY A 343 10.51 4.06 -12.25
N VAL A 344 9.62 3.75 -11.32
CA VAL A 344 9.18 4.59 -10.22
C VAL A 344 9.36 3.81 -8.93
N VAL A 345 9.97 4.48 -7.96
CA VAL A 345 10.10 4.06 -6.57
C VAL A 345 9.15 4.89 -5.74
N MET A 346 8.28 4.23 -4.97
CA MET A 346 7.36 4.92 -4.07
C MET A 346 7.83 4.74 -2.62
N LEU A 347 7.91 5.86 -1.91
CA LEU A 347 8.33 5.92 -0.53
C LEU A 347 7.16 6.30 0.36
N LYS A 348 7.14 5.72 1.56
CA LYS A 348 6.23 6.13 2.63
C LYS A 348 7.04 6.55 3.85
N LYS A 349 6.54 7.54 4.57
CA LYS A 349 7.08 7.92 5.88
C LYS A 349 6.51 6.98 6.93
N ASP A 350 7.38 6.25 7.61
CA ASP A 350 7.01 5.38 8.71
C ASP A 350 6.44 6.22 9.87
N SER A 351 5.26 5.86 10.35
CA SER A 351 4.53 6.67 11.33
C SER A 351 5.11 6.59 12.75
N VAL A 352 5.99 5.62 13.02
CA VAL A 352 6.61 5.42 14.33
C VAL A 352 7.97 6.11 14.39
N SER A 353 8.85 5.79 13.44
CA SER A 353 10.23 6.28 13.37
C SER A 353 10.36 7.63 12.65
N GLY A 354 9.42 7.97 11.76
CA GLY A 354 9.51 9.15 10.90
C GLY A 354 10.47 8.98 9.70
N GLU A 355 11.10 7.81 9.54
CA GLU A 355 11.99 7.50 8.43
C GLU A 355 11.21 7.25 7.13
N TRP A 356 11.79 7.62 6.00
CA TRP A 356 11.23 7.29 4.68
C TRP A 356 11.71 5.92 4.23
N LYS A 357 10.77 5.05 3.86
CA LYS A 357 11.03 3.69 3.42
C LYS A 357 10.41 3.43 2.06
N VAL A 358 11.08 2.64 1.22
CA VAL A 358 10.51 2.20 -0.05
C VAL A 358 9.44 1.14 0.24
N TYR A 359 8.22 1.37 -0.24
CA TYR A 359 7.13 0.40 -0.04
C TYR A 359 6.74 -0.33 -1.32
N THR A 360 7.01 0.25 -2.49
CA THR A 360 6.71 -0.39 -3.78
C THR A 360 7.52 0.23 -4.91
N SER A 361 7.71 -0.52 -6.00
CA SER A 361 8.38 -0.07 -7.22
C SER A 361 7.81 -0.81 -8.44
N ASP A 362 7.73 -0.16 -9.60
CA ASP A 362 7.35 -0.80 -10.88
C ASP A 362 8.58 -1.26 -11.69
N ILE A 363 9.78 -1.05 -11.13
CA ILE A 363 11.02 -1.63 -11.62
C ILE A 363 10.85 -3.15 -11.52
N PRO A 364 10.93 -3.91 -12.64
CA PRO A 364 10.71 -5.35 -12.59
C PRO A 364 11.70 -6.01 -11.64
N LEU A 365 11.26 -7.06 -10.94
CA LEU A 365 12.10 -7.83 -10.03
C LEU A 365 13.22 -8.49 -10.82
N LEU A 366 14.37 -7.81 -10.84
CA LEU A 366 15.33 -7.79 -11.95
C LEU A 366 15.74 -9.19 -12.43
N PHE A 367 15.81 -10.11 -11.49
CA PHE A 367 16.28 -11.47 -11.70
C PHE A 367 15.40 -12.52 -11.04
N THR A 368 14.56 -12.13 -10.09
CA THR A 368 13.89 -13.05 -9.18
C THR A 368 13.02 -14.04 -9.93
N GLN A 369 12.29 -13.60 -10.95
CA GLN A 369 11.48 -14.50 -11.78
C GLN A 369 12.34 -15.49 -12.57
N LYS A 370 13.43 -15.03 -13.20
CA LYS A 370 14.35 -15.88 -13.97
C LYS A 370 15.05 -16.90 -13.08
N MET A 371 15.49 -16.46 -11.90
CA MET A 371 16.10 -17.31 -10.89
C MET A 371 15.12 -18.34 -10.33
N LEU A 372 13.87 -17.97 -10.06
CA LEU A 372 12.82 -18.90 -9.68
C LEU A 372 12.60 -19.97 -10.76
N SER A 373 12.53 -19.56 -12.04
CA SER A 373 12.40 -20.51 -13.15
C SER A 373 13.57 -21.48 -13.25
N ALA A 374 14.81 -21.04 -12.99
CA ALA A 374 15.98 -21.94 -12.97
C ALA A 374 16.01 -22.89 -11.76
N LEU A 375 15.22 -22.61 -10.73
CA LEU A 375 15.00 -23.49 -9.57
C LEU A 375 13.75 -24.36 -9.75
N ASP A 376 13.14 -24.38 -10.94
CA ASP A 376 11.87 -25.06 -11.23
C ASP A 376 10.71 -24.63 -10.30
N ILE A 377 10.75 -23.37 -9.83
CA ILE A 377 9.68 -22.77 -9.03
C ILE A 377 8.83 -21.88 -9.94
N GLN A 378 7.55 -22.25 -10.10
CA GLN A 378 6.57 -21.51 -10.91
C GLN A 378 5.95 -20.34 -10.17
#